data_AF-A0A564Q5Q7-F1
#
_entry.id   AF-A0A564Q5Q7-F1
#
_cell.length_a   1.000
_cell.length_b   1.000
_cell.length_c   1.000
_cell.angle_alpha   90.00
_cell.angle_beta   90.00
_cell.angle_gamma   90.00
#
_symmetry.space_group_name_H-M   'P 1'
#
loop_
_entity.id
_entity.type
_entity.pdbx_description
1 polymer ?
#
loop_
_entity_poly.entity_id
_entity_poly.type
_entity_poly.pdbx_seq_one_letter_code
_entity_poly.pdbx_strand_id
1 'polypeptide(L)'
;MRSLTDFVLKEEYKQLEELGDNLAEIDSLIDWGTFRPIIGELYTNKTERGGRPNIDEIVMLKMLVLQQWNGLSDPEIEKQAMDRISFRKFLGFPGRIPDRSTIWSFRERLVRNR
;
A
#
# COMPACT_ATOMS: atom_id res chain seq x y z
N MET A 1 -12.89 -3.45 12.44
CA MET A 1 -13.34 -2.47 13.44
C MET A 1 -12.85 -1.11 12.99
N ARG A 2 -13.73 -0.10 12.84
CA ARG A 2 -13.33 1.28 12.54
C ARG A 2 -12.83 1.92 13.85
N SER A 3 -11.54 2.27 13.92
CA SER A 3 -10.92 2.89 15.10
C SER A 3 -11.18 4.40 15.12
N LEU A 4 -11.16 5.03 16.30
CA LEU A 4 -11.10 6.49 16.44
C LEU A 4 -9.96 7.09 15.60
N THR A 5 -8.84 6.37 15.48
CA THR A 5 -7.71 6.76 14.64
C THR A 5 -8.07 6.87 13.16
N ASP A 6 -8.87 5.94 12.64
CA ASP A 6 -9.30 5.97 11.23
C ASP A 6 -10.22 7.16 10.96
N PHE A 7 -11.05 7.53 11.94
CA PHE A 7 -11.92 8.69 11.84
C PHE A 7 -11.10 9.98 11.80
N VAL A 8 -10.17 10.16 12.74
CA VAL A 8 -9.28 11.34 12.78
C VAL A 8 -8.51 11.49 11.47
N LEU A 9 -7.90 10.40 10.98
CA LEU A 9 -7.17 10.40 9.71
C LEU A 9 -8.06 10.76 8.51
N LYS A 10 -9.35 10.39 8.52
CA LYS A 10 -10.26 10.79 7.44
C LYS A 10 -10.64 12.26 7.51
N GLU A 11 -10.81 12.82 8.70
CA GLU A 11 -11.09 14.25 8.86
C GLU A 11 -9.88 15.10 8.49
N GLU A 12 -8.67 14.72 8.92
CA GLU A 12 -7.43 15.40 8.50
C GLU A 12 -7.23 15.33 6.98
N TYR A 13 -7.60 14.21 6.35
CA TYR A 13 -7.52 14.06 4.90
C TYR A 13 -8.46 15.02 4.15
N LYS A 14 -9.67 15.29 4.65
CA LYS A 14 -10.60 16.24 3.99
C LYS A 14 -9.98 17.63 3.84
N GLN A 15 -9.24 18.10 4.85
CA GLN A 15 -8.55 19.39 4.79
C GLN A 15 -7.46 19.40 3.71
N LEU A 16 -6.79 18.27 3.47
CA LEU A 16 -5.81 18.14 2.42
C LEU A 16 -6.47 18.04 1.03
N GLU A 17 -7.60 17.34 0.93
CA GLU A 17 -8.37 17.21 -0.31
C GLU A 17 -8.83 18.56 -0.87
N GLU A 18 -9.19 19.51 0.01
CA GLU A 18 -9.52 20.89 -0.36
C GLU A 18 -8.35 21.66 -0.99
N LEU A 19 -7.10 21.27 -0.70
CA LEU A 19 -5.88 21.85 -1.27
C LEU A 19 -5.44 21.16 -2.58
N GLY A 20 -6.13 20.08 -2.97
CA GLY A 20 -5.83 19.24 -4.12
C GLY A 20 -4.98 18.02 -3.75
N ASP A 21 -5.42 16.84 -4.21
CA ASP A 21 -4.68 15.57 -4.07
C ASP A 21 -4.52 14.83 -5.40
N ASN A 22 -3.37 15.04 -6.04
CA ASN A 22 -3.01 14.36 -7.29
C ASN A 22 -2.92 12.83 -7.11
N LEU A 23 -2.54 12.33 -5.92
CA LEU A 23 -2.47 10.88 -5.68
C LEU A 23 -3.88 10.28 -5.64
N ALA A 24 -4.85 10.97 -5.05
CA ALA A 24 -6.25 10.52 -5.06
C ALA A 24 -6.83 10.53 -6.47
N GLU A 25 -6.51 11.53 -7.29
CA GLU A 25 -6.91 11.55 -8.70
C GLU A 25 -6.33 10.34 -9.44
N ILE A 26 -5.02 10.09 -9.34
CA ILE A 26 -4.38 8.94 -9.98
C ILE A 26 -4.95 7.61 -9.45
N ASP A 27 -5.24 7.51 -8.15
CA ASP A 27 -5.86 6.32 -7.56
C ASP A 27 -7.20 5.98 -8.21
N SER A 28 -7.98 7.00 -8.57
CA SER A 28 -9.29 6.84 -9.21
C SER A 28 -9.22 6.44 -10.69
N LEU A 29 -8.09 6.74 -11.36
CA LEU A 29 -7.90 6.45 -12.79
C LEU A 29 -7.47 4.99 -13.05
N ILE A 30 -7.00 4.28 -12.02
CA ILE A 30 -6.45 2.93 -12.16
C ILE A 30 -7.37 1.94 -11.47
N ASP A 31 -7.89 0.95 -12.22
CA ASP A 31 -8.57 -0.18 -11.61
C ASP A 31 -7.54 -1.16 -11.01
N TRP A 32 -7.13 -0.88 -9.78
CA TRP A 32 -6.18 -1.70 -9.04
C TRP A 32 -6.63 -3.16 -8.85
N GLY A 33 -7.94 -3.42 -8.89
CA GLY A 33 -8.50 -4.77 -8.74
C GLY A 33 -8.03 -5.73 -9.82
N THR A 34 -7.76 -5.21 -11.03
CA THR A 34 -7.28 -6.00 -12.17
C THR A 34 -5.91 -6.63 -11.96
N PHE A 35 -5.08 -6.09 -11.06
CA PHE A 35 -3.75 -6.64 -10.76
C PHE A 35 -3.80 -7.80 -9.75
N ARG A 36 -4.90 -7.96 -8.99
CA ARG A 36 -5.04 -9.04 -8.00
C ARG A 36 -4.82 -10.44 -8.58
N PRO A 37 -5.40 -10.84 -9.73
CA PRO A 37 -5.12 -12.17 -10.29
C PRO A 37 -3.64 -12.34 -10.68
N ILE A 38 -2.99 -11.28 -11.18
CA ILE A 38 -1.58 -11.31 -11.60
C ILE A 38 -0.66 -11.45 -10.38
N ILE A 39 -0.94 -10.71 -9.31
CA ILE A 39 -0.11 -10.69 -8.10
C ILE A 39 -0.42 -11.88 -7.20
N GLY A 40 -1.66 -12.35 -7.19
CA GLY A 40 -2.09 -13.49 -6.39
C GLY A 40 -1.41 -14.82 -6.77
N GLU A 41 -0.86 -14.92 -7.98
CA GLU A 41 -0.01 -16.05 -8.38
C GLU A 41 1.35 -16.06 -7.67
N LEU A 42 1.83 -14.92 -7.17
CA LEU A 42 3.09 -14.81 -6.43
C LEU A 42 3.01 -15.43 -5.02
N TYR A 43 1.80 -15.64 -4.51
CA TYR A 43 1.56 -16.21 -3.20
C TYR A 43 1.23 -17.70 -3.31
N THR A 44 2.17 -18.54 -2.87
CA THR A 44 2.01 -20.00 -2.85
C THR A 44 1.24 -20.52 -1.64
N ASN A 45 1.12 -19.72 -0.57
CA ASN A 45 0.36 -20.06 0.63
C ASN A 45 -1.12 -19.68 0.48
N LYS A 46 -1.90 -20.56 -0.15
CA LYS A 46 -3.37 -20.48 -0.23
C LYS A 46 -4.09 -21.32 0.83
N THR A 47 -3.35 -21.91 1.77
CA THR A 47 -3.85 -22.87 2.75
C THR A 47 -4.04 -22.26 4.15
N GLU A 48 -5.06 -22.71 4.89
CA GLU A 48 -5.34 -22.31 6.29
C GLU A 48 -4.21 -22.66 7.28
N ARG A 49 -3.24 -23.49 6.88
CA ARG A 49 -2.05 -23.86 7.64
C ARG A 49 -0.81 -23.18 7.05
N GLY A 50 -0.62 -21.88 7.29
CA GLY A 50 0.64 -21.23 6.92
C GLY A 50 0.72 -19.74 7.19
N GLY A 51 1.46 -19.35 8.24
CA GLY A 51 2.08 -18.03 8.38
C GLY A 51 1.16 -16.84 8.70
N ARG A 52 1.78 -15.68 8.94
CA ARG A 52 1.10 -14.39 9.18
C ARG A 52 0.24 -14.05 7.95
N PRO A 53 -1.00 -13.55 8.12
CA PRO A 53 -1.85 -13.13 7.01
C PRO A 53 -1.06 -12.20 6.08
N ASN A 54 -1.06 -12.51 4.78
CA ASN A 54 -0.42 -11.63 3.80
C ASN A 54 -1.09 -10.26 3.86
N ILE A 55 -0.28 -9.20 3.88
CA ILE A 55 -0.78 -7.85 3.67
C ILE A 55 -1.46 -7.81 2.30
N ASP A 56 -2.53 -7.00 2.17
CA ASP A 56 -3.23 -6.83 0.89
C ASP A 56 -2.23 -6.53 -0.24
N GLU A 57 -2.27 -7.37 -1.26
CA GLU A 57 -1.42 -7.35 -2.45
C GLU A 57 -1.44 -5.98 -3.14
N ILE A 58 -2.60 -5.32 -3.12
CA ILE A 58 -2.76 -3.98 -3.72
C ILE A 58 -2.05 -2.92 -2.90
N VAL A 59 -2.01 -3.05 -1.57
CA VAL A 59 -1.23 -2.15 -0.72
C VAL A 59 0.25 -2.29 -1.05
N MET A 60 0.75 -3.52 -1.23
CA MET A 60 2.14 -3.77 -1.59
C MET A 60 2.49 -3.22 -2.98
N LEU A 61 1.61 -3.41 -3.97
CA LEU A 61 1.78 -2.84 -5.31
C LEU A 61 1.84 -1.32 -5.25
N LYS A 62 0.87 -0.67 -4.58
CA LYS A 62 0.83 0.78 -4.43
C LYS A 62 2.06 1.34 -3.70
N MET A 63 2.59 0.63 -2.71
CA MET A 63 3.84 0.99 -2.05
C MET A 63 5.01 1.03 -3.04
N LEU A 64 5.13 0.03 -3.93
CA LEU A 64 6.18 0.03 -4.96
C LEU A 64 6.00 1.15 -5.98
N VAL A 65 4.76 1.49 -6.35
CA VAL A 65 4.47 2.62 -7.25
C VAL A 65 4.89 3.94 -6.60
N LEU A 66 4.48 4.19 -5.34
CA LEU A 66 4.89 5.38 -4.59
C LEU A 66 6.41 5.47 -4.46
N GLN A 67 7.05 4.34 -4.19
CA GLN A 67 8.50 4.25 -4.10
C GLN A 67 9.17 4.66 -5.41
N GLN A 68 8.71 4.12 -6.55
CA GLN A 68 9.28 4.39 -7.86
C GLN A 68 9.06 5.85 -8.30
N TRP A 69 7.89 6.42 -8.07
CA TRP A 69 7.59 7.81 -8.44
C TRP A 69 8.36 8.84 -7.63
N ASN A 70 8.66 8.53 -6.37
CA ASN A 70 9.35 9.44 -5.46
C ASN A 70 10.85 9.11 -5.30
N GLY A 71 11.36 8.07 -5.96
CA GLY A 71 12.76 7.64 -5.86
C GLY A 71 13.18 7.19 -4.46
N LEU A 72 12.28 6.54 -3.71
CA LEU A 72 12.48 6.22 -2.30
C LEU A 72 13.17 4.87 -2.10
N SER A 73 13.95 4.73 -1.04
CA SER A 73 14.41 3.42 -0.54
C SER A 73 13.33 2.69 0.27
N ASP A 74 13.53 1.40 0.58
CA ASP A 74 12.56 0.61 1.39
C ASP A 74 12.30 1.21 2.78
N PRO A 75 13.31 1.67 3.55
CA PRO A 75 13.07 2.38 4.81
C PRO A 75 12.36 3.73 4.62
N GLU A 76 12.64 4.44 3.53
CA GLU A 76 12.04 5.75 3.29
C GLU A 76 10.56 5.66 2.92
N ILE A 77 10.17 4.70 2.07
CA ILE A 77 8.76 4.52 1.75
C ILE A 77 7.96 4.06 2.98
N GLU A 78 8.53 3.19 3.83
CA GLU A 78 7.92 2.82 5.11
C GLU A 78 7.69 4.07 5.98
N LYS A 79 8.71 4.92 6.14
CA LYS A 79 8.63 6.16 6.91
C LYS A 79 7.61 7.13 6.30
N GLN A 80 7.66 7.38 4.99
CA GLN A 80 6.74 8.33 4.35
C GLN A 80 5.29 7.84 4.35
N ALA A 81 5.05 6.54 4.22
CA ALA A 81 3.72 5.97 4.35
C ALA A 81 3.18 6.09 5.79
N MET A 82 4.07 6.14 6.79
CA MET A 82 3.70 6.46 8.17
C MET A 82 3.45 7.97 8.34
N ASP A 83 4.27 8.85 7.79
CA ASP A 83 4.23 10.28 8.09
C ASP A 83 3.21 11.06 7.23
N ARG A 84 2.97 10.64 5.98
CA ARG A 84 2.17 11.41 5.00
C ARG A 84 0.75 10.88 4.87
N ILE A 85 -0.23 11.72 5.17
CA ILE A 85 -1.64 11.36 5.09
C ILE A 85 -2.12 11.06 3.66
N SER A 86 -1.59 11.76 2.65
CA SER A 86 -1.89 11.47 1.24
C SER A 86 -1.39 10.09 0.81
N PHE A 87 -0.23 9.66 1.32
CA PHE A 87 0.26 8.30 1.08
C PHE A 87 -0.66 7.27 1.76
N ARG A 88 -1.05 7.52 3.02
CA ARG A 88 -2.01 6.66 3.71
C ARG A 88 -3.35 6.56 2.99
N LYS A 89 -3.86 7.68 2.45
CA LYS A 89 -5.08 7.71 1.64
C LYS A 89 -4.92 6.87 0.38
N PHE A 90 -3.83 7.06 -0.36
CA PHE A 90 -3.53 6.33 -1.59
C PHE A 90 -3.49 4.81 -1.34
N LEU A 91 -2.92 4.40 -0.19
CA LEU A 91 -2.87 3.01 0.25
C LEU A 91 -4.21 2.49 0.81
N GLY A 92 -5.24 3.32 0.93
CA GLY A 92 -6.56 2.94 1.43
C GLY A 92 -6.66 2.84 2.96
N PHE A 93 -5.82 3.57 3.69
CA PHE A 93 -5.73 3.53 5.17
C PHE A 93 -5.57 2.10 5.71
N PRO A 94 -4.47 1.40 5.36
CA PRO A 94 -4.24 0.06 5.87
C PRO A 94 -4.03 0.11 7.39
N GLY A 95 -4.59 -0.87 8.12
CA GLY A 95 -4.45 -0.94 9.58
C GLY A 95 -3.01 -1.09 10.07
N ARG A 96 -2.09 -1.55 9.20
CA ARG A 96 -0.65 -1.57 9.46
C ARG A 96 0.10 -1.25 8.18
N ILE A 97 1.03 -0.29 8.24
CA ILE A 97 1.94 0.01 7.14
C ILE A 97 2.95 -1.15 7.02
N PRO A 98 3.20 -1.66 5.79
CA PRO A 98 4.22 -2.68 5.58
C PRO A 98 5.60 -2.18 6.00
N ASP A 99 6.32 -3.00 6.75
CA ASP A 99 7.71 -2.70 7.08
C ASP A 99 8.63 -2.94 5.87
N ARG A 100 9.81 -2.30 5.87
CA ARG A 100 10.81 -2.40 4.80
C ARG A 100 11.12 -3.84 4.39
N SER A 101 11.14 -4.78 5.35
CA SER A 101 11.43 -6.19 5.08
C SER A 101 10.31 -6.86 4.29
N THR A 102 9.06 -6.48 4.55
CA THR A 102 7.89 -6.96 3.82
C THR A 102 7.88 -6.44 2.39
N ILE A 103 8.25 -5.16 2.19
CA ILE A 103 8.38 -4.52 0.87
C ILE A 103 9.47 -5.21 0.05
N TRP A 104 10.64 -5.40 0.64
CA TRP A 104 11.76 -6.10 0.00
C TRP A 104 11.38 -7.53 -0.41
N SER A 105 10.78 -8.30 0.51
CA SER A 105 10.34 -9.68 0.24
C SER A 105 9.32 -9.76 -0.89
N PHE A 106 8.40 -8.80 -0.97
CA PHE A 106 7.44 -8.71 -2.06
C PHE A 106 8.12 -8.42 -3.40
N ARG A 107 9.08 -7.47 -3.44
CA ARG A 107 9.88 -7.19 -4.64
C ARG A 107 10.67 -8.42 -5.11
N GLU A 108 11.31 -9.12 -4.17
CA GLU A 108 12.04 -10.36 -4.49
C GLU A 108 11.14 -11.42 -5.13
N ARG A 109 9.89 -11.56 -4.65
CA ARG A 109 8.92 -12.49 -5.25
C ARG A 109 8.55 -12.09 -6.67
N LEU A 110 8.39 -10.79 -6.95
CA LEU A 110 8.12 -10.30 -8.30
C LEU A 110 9.26 -10.62 -9.27
N VAL A 111 10.51 -10.44 -8.84
CA VAL A 111 11.69 -10.73 -9.67
C VAL A 111 11.83 -12.22 -9.96
N ARG A 112 11.55 -13.08 -8.97
CA ARG A 112 11.70 -14.54 -9.10
C ARG A 112 10.63 -15.20 -9.97
N ASN A 113 9.45 -14.59 -10.10
CA ASN A 113 8.34 -15.08 -10.92
C ASN A 113 8.27 -14.39 -12.29
N ARG A 114 9.40 -13.87 -12.78
CA ARG A 114 9.51 -13.25 -14.11
C ARG A 114 9.76 -14.28 -15.21
#